data_AF-A0A3S3RLC0-F1
#
_entry.id   AF-A0A3S3RLC0-F1
#
_cell.length_a   1.000
_cell.length_b   1.000
_cell.length_c   1.000
_cell.angle_alpha   90.00
_cell.angle_beta   90.00
_cell.angle_gamma   90.00
#
_symmetry.space_group_name_H-M   'P 1'
#
loop_
_entity.id
_entity.type
_entity.pdbx_description
1 polymer ?
#
loop_
_entity_poly.entity_id
_entity_poly.type
_entity_poly.pdbx_seq_one_letter_code
_entity_poly.pdbx_strand_id
1 'polypeptide(L)'
;MDRSLKVYTSTGHLFVEFTFNYDHKNQASGKYTLYRRLYDDNEEDENKSVYPLYEMDLYVNYRKFDSIEHIKKHDIEVVQKSVGRDMTDPKGYTYVYSPEKVLLRYVAANHLGCIGLIDIRFSFIDNSKEMKFMSASNPRFDFELSTNSLETNLDCIEQIPMYNKWGEPGEISTHDLTRLEAWY
;
A
#
# COMPACT_ATOMS: atom_id res chain seq x y z
N MET A 1 5.64 -0.20 4.42
CA MET A 1 4.17 -0.03 4.43
C MET A 1 3.69 0.43 3.06
N ASP A 2 2.62 -0.19 2.55
CA ASP A 2 2.01 0.20 1.28
C ASP A 2 1.33 1.56 1.38
N ARG A 3 1.29 2.29 0.26
CA ARG A 3 0.74 3.64 0.22
C ARG A 3 0.54 4.11 -1.21
N SER A 4 -0.41 5.03 -1.37
CA SER A 4 -0.60 5.78 -2.61
C SER A 4 -0.34 7.26 -2.40
N LEU A 5 0.37 7.87 -3.34
CA LEU A 5 0.73 9.28 -3.37
C LEU A 5 0.16 9.91 -4.64
N LYS A 6 -0.76 10.85 -4.47
CA LYS A 6 -1.31 11.68 -5.53
C LYS A 6 -0.58 13.01 -5.57
N VAL A 7 -0.18 13.42 -6.76
CA VAL A 7 0.53 14.68 -6.99
C VAL A 7 -0.36 15.57 -7.83
N TYR A 8 -0.63 16.78 -7.35
CA TYR A 8 -1.51 17.75 -7.98
C TYR A 8 -0.72 18.95 -8.48
N THR A 9 -1.12 19.50 -9.63
CA THR A 9 -0.64 20.79 -10.12
C THR A 9 -1.12 21.94 -9.22
N SER A 10 -0.57 23.14 -9.40
CA SER A 10 -1.02 24.34 -8.69
C SER A 10 -2.49 24.69 -8.98
N THR A 11 -3.02 24.26 -10.13
CA THR A 11 -4.43 24.40 -10.51
C THR A 11 -5.33 23.32 -9.89
N GLY A 12 -4.78 22.41 -9.09
CA GLY A 12 -5.51 21.35 -8.39
C GLY A 12 -5.89 20.15 -9.26
N HIS A 13 -5.32 20.02 -10.47
CA HIS A 13 -5.55 18.84 -11.32
C HIS A 13 -4.61 17.72 -10.89
N LEU A 14 -5.10 16.48 -10.89
CA LEU A 14 -4.25 15.31 -10.64
C LEU A 14 -3.24 15.18 -11.79
N PHE A 15 -1.96 15.23 -11.47
CA PHE A 15 -0.87 15.12 -12.43
C PHE A 15 -0.39 13.67 -12.53
N VAL A 16 -0.17 13.02 -11.39
CA VAL A 16 0.31 11.64 -11.34
C VAL A 16 -0.12 10.99 -10.02
N GLU A 17 -0.41 9.70 -10.09
CA GLU A 17 -0.66 8.86 -8.92
C GLU A 17 0.40 7.76 -8.86
N PHE A 18 1.09 7.66 -7.72
CA PHE A 18 2.04 6.61 -7.42
C PHE A 18 1.42 5.63 -6.44
N THR A 19 1.61 4.33 -6.67
CA THR A 19 1.30 3.26 -5.71
C THR A 19 2.60 2.54 -5.36
N PHE A 20 2.92 2.47 -4.07
CA PHE A 20 4.08 1.76 -3.55
C PHE A 20 3.61 0.51 -2.81
N ASN A 21 4.17 -0.65 -3.18
CA ASN A 21 3.82 -1.95 -2.60
C ASN A 21 5.05 -2.58 -1.94
N TYR A 22 4.85 -3.07 -0.73
CA TYR A 22 5.81 -3.74 0.15
C TYR A 22 5.26 -5.12 0.57
N ASP A 23 4.49 -5.75 -0.32
CA ASP A 23 3.81 -7.03 -0.10
C ASP A 23 4.72 -8.26 -0.20
N HIS A 24 6.02 -8.05 -0.41
CA HIS A 24 7.02 -9.13 -0.50
C HIS A 24 8.20 -8.87 0.43
N LYS A 25 8.71 -9.95 1.03
CA LYS A 25 9.79 -9.88 2.02
C LYS A 25 11.05 -9.27 1.39
N ASN A 26 11.55 -8.19 2.01
CA ASN A 26 12.73 -7.44 1.55
C ASN A 26 12.64 -6.95 0.10
N GLN A 27 11.42 -6.76 -0.42
CA GLN A 27 11.18 -6.27 -1.77
C GLN A 27 10.21 -5.09 -1.71
N ALA A 28 10.40 -4.16 -2.64
CA ALA A 28 9.47 -3.07 -2.86
C ALA A 28 9.24 -2.97 -4.36
N SER A 29 7.99 -2.74 -4.74
CA SER A 29 7.61 -2.40 -6.10
C SER A 29 6.79 -1.14 -6.07
N GLY A 30 6.66 -0.50 -7.23
CA GLY A 30 5.70 0.56 -7.37
C GLY A 30 5.23 0.65 -8.81
N LYS A 31 4.21 1.46 -9.00
CA LYS A 31 3.75 1.87 -10.30
C LYS A 31 3.26 3.30 -10.23
N TYR A 32 3.23 3.97 -11.36
CA TYR A 32 2.56 5.26 -11.46
C TYR A 32 1.69 5.36 -12.69
N THR A 33 0.62 6.12 -12.56
CA THR A 33 -0.26 6.51 -13.65
C THR A 33 -0.13 8.00 -13.83
N LEU A 34 0.35 8.42 -15.01
CA LEU A 34 0.39 9.83 -15.38
C LEU A 34 -0.98 10.23 -15.93
N TYR A 35 -1.44 11.42 -15.58
CA TYR A 35 -2.73 11.94 -16.02
C TYR A 35 -2.54 13.18 -16.89
N ARG A 36 -3.41 13.32 -17.89
CA ARG A 36 -3.49 14.51 -18.72
C ARG A 36 -4.78 15.26 -18.40
N ARG A 37 -4.65 16.57 -18.24
CA ARG A 37 -5.77 17.49 -18.05
C ARG A 37 -6.68 17.49 -19.27
N LEU A 38 -7.99 17.47 -19.04
CA LEU A 38 -8.99 17.78 -20.06
C LEU A 38 -9.15 19.30 -20.11
N TYR A 39 -8.98 19.88 -21.30
CA TYR A 39 -9.41 21.25 -21.57
C TYR A 39 -10.83 21.16 -22.13
N ASP A 40 -11.77 21.87 -21.52
CA ASP A 40 -13.04 22.19 -22.16
C ASP A 40 -12.98 23.67 -22.56
N ASP A 41 -13.55 24.01 -23.72
CA ASP A 41 -13.55 25.36 -24.28
C ASP A 41 -14.42 26.33 -23.45
N ASN A 42 -15.20 25.80 -22.50
CA ASN A 42 -15.90 26.57 -21.48
C ASN A 42 -15.02 26.65 -20.22
N GLU A 43 -14.22 27.72 -20.13
CA GLU A 43 -13.31 28.03 -19.00
C GLU A 43 -14.01 28.22 -17.63
N GLU A 44 -15.34 28.06 -17.55
CA GLU A 44 -16.13 28.15 -16.31
C GLU A 44 -16.38 26.80 -15.63
N ASP A 45 -16.01 25.67 -16.24
CA ASP A 45 -16.23 24.38 -15.59
C ASP A 45 -15.10 24.11 -14.57
N GLU A 46 -15.44 24.31 -13.29
CA GLU A 46 -14.62 24.03 -12.10
C GLU A 46 -14.16 22.55 -11.97
N ASN A 47 -14.52 21.73 -12.94
CA ASN A 47 -14.24 20.31 -12.97
C ASN A 47 -12.76 20.07 -13.22
N LYS A 48 -12.05 19.66 -12.16
CA LYS A 48 -10.64 19.22 -12.14
C LYS A 48 -10.46 17.85 -12.82
N SER A 49 -11.08 17.68 -13.98
CA SER A 49 -11.17 16.44 -14.73
C SER A 49 -9.84 16.13 -15.44
N VAL A 50 -9.46 14.85 -15.37
CA VAL A 50 -8.24 14.33 -15.98
C VAL A 50 -8.52 12.94 -16.55
N TYR A 51 -7.72 12.51 -17.53
CA TYR A 51 -7.74 11.13 -18.02
C TYR A 51 -6.36 10.48 -17.87
N PRO A 52 -6.30 9.16 -17.61
CA PRO A 52 -5.03 8.45 -17.54
C PRO A 52 -4.36 8.46 -18.92
N LEU A 53 -3.10 8.89 -18.95
CA LEU A 53 -2.29 8.94 -20.17
C LEU A 53 -1.55 7.62 -20.40
N TYR A 54 -0.77 7.19 -19.41
CA TYR A 54 -0.09 5.89 -19.40
C TYR A 54 0.21 5.44 -17.98
N GLU A 55 0.45 4.14 -17.83
CA GLU A 55 0.89 3.48 -16.60
C GLU A 55 2.29 2.90 -16.81
N MET A 56 3.15 3.05 -15.80
CA MET A 56 4.51 2.52 -15.83
C MET A 56 4.89 1.92 -14.48
N ASP A 57 5.63 0.82 -14.53
CA ASP A 57 6.26 0.22 -13.36
C ASP A 57 7.42 1.07 -12.85
N LEU A 58 7.62 1.04 -11.54
CA LEU A 58 8.71 1.72 -10.84
C LEU A 58 9.62 0.71 -10.18
N TYR A 59 10.91 0.90 -10.41
CA TYR A 59 11.93 0.22 -9.62
C TYR A 59 12.15 0.98 -8.31
N VAL A 60 11.60 0.43 -7.22
CA VAL A 60 11.74 0.98 -5.88
C VAL A 60 12.70 0.09 -5.09
N ASN A 61 13.76 0.68 -4.53
CA ASN A 61 14.66 -0.08 -3.66
C ASN A 61 13.97 -0.35 -2.32
N TYR A 62 14.00 -1.60 -1.86
CA TYR A 62 13.55 -1.92 -0.51
C TYR A 62 14.41 -1.18 0.52
N ARG A 63 13.75 -0.54 1.47
CA ARG A 63 14.38 0.15 2.60
C ARG A 63 13.44 0.13 3.79
N LYS A 64 14.00 -0.07 4.98
CA LYS A 64 13.31 0.16 6.26
C LYS A 64 13.45 1.63 6.63
N PHE A 65 12.35 2.21 7.10
CA PHE A 65 12.27 3.62 7.46
C PHE A 65 11.95 3.75 8.96
N ASP A 66 12.53 4.76 9.57
CA ASP A 66 12.36 5.03 11.01
C ASP A 66 11.16 5.95 11.29
N SER A 67 10.66 6.66 10.29
CA SER A 67 9.53 7.60 10.43
C SER A 67 8.75 7.81 9.13
N ILE A 68 7.50 8.30 9.26
CA ILE A 68 6.67 8.70 8.12
C ILE A 68 7.31 9.87 7.36
N GLU A 69 7.97 10.80 8.05
CA GLU A 69 8.63 11.94 7.44
C GLU A 69 9.76 11.50 6.50
N HIS A 70 10.53 10.48 6.90
CA HIS A 70 11.57 9.90 6.05
C HIS A 70 10.97 9.20 4.82
N ILE A 71 9.83 8.51 4.99
CA ILE A 71 9.10 7.91 3.86
C ILE A 71 8.63 9.00 2.90
N LYS A 72 7.99 10.05 3.42
CA LYS A 72 7.46 11.16 2.60
C LYS A 72 8.54 11.83 1.77
N LYS A 73 9.71 12.09 2.39
CA LYS A 73 10.85 12.67 1.68
C LYS A 73 11.36 11.74 0.58
N HIS A 74 11.51 10.45 0.87
CA HIS A 74 11.95 9.46 -0.10
C HIS A 74 10.98 9.35 -1.30
N ASP A 75 9.68 9.33 -1.03
CA ASP A 75 8.68 9.23 -2.10
C ASP A 75 8.70 10.46 -3.01
N ILE A 76 8.89 11.66 -2.44
CA ILE A 76 9.06 12.90 -3.24
C ILE A 76 10.30 12.81 -4.13
N GLU A 77 11.42 12.29 -3.62
CA GLU A 77 12.63 12.05 -4.42
C GLU A 77 12.37 11.05 -5.57
N VAL A 78 11.58 10.00 -5.33
CA VAL A 78 11.17 9.03 -6.36
C VAL A 78 10.29 9.70 -7.42
N VAL A 79 9.33 10.52 -7.03
CA VAL A 79 8.48 11.29 -7.97
C VAL A 79 9.35 12.18 -8.85
N GLN A 80 10.23 12.98 -8.24
CA GLN A 80 11.11 13.90 -8.97
C GLN A 80 12.06 13.16 -9.92
N LYS A 81 12.56 12.00 -9.53
CA LYS A 81 13.40 11.17 -10.41
C LYS A 81 12.62 10.58 -11.59
N SER A 82 11.37 10.19 -11.37
CA SER A 82 10.57 9.44 -12.35
C SER A 82 9.89 10.35 -13.36
N VAL A 83 9.28 11.45 -12.90
CA VAL A 83 8.47 12.35 -13.73
C VAL A 83 8.90 13.82 -13.61
N GLY A 84 10.01 14.13 -12.94
CA GLY A 84 10.44 15.52 -12.71
C GLY A 84 10.75 16.30 -13.98
N ARG A 85 11.02 15.62 -15.10
CA ARG A 85 11.15 16.28 -16.42
C ARG A 85 9.81 16.79 -16.96
N ASP A 86 8.73 16.11 -16.63
CA ASP A 86 7.36 16.46 -17.02
C ASP A 86 6.73 17.45 -16.01
N MET A 87 7.39 17.67 -14.87
CA MET A 87 6.95 18.61 -13.83
C MET A 87 7.29 20.06 -14.21
N THR A 88 6.52 20.65 -15.12
CA THR A 88 6.77 22.00 -15.66
C THR A 88 6.04 23.12 -14.93
N ASP A 89 5.21 22.84 -13.92
CA ASP A 89 4.43 23.89 -13.23
C ASP A 89 5.33 24.83 -12.40
N PRO A 90 5.41 26.14 -12.76
CA PRO A 90 6.28 27.09 -12.07
C PRO A 90 5.82 27.42 -10.65
N LYS A 91 4.55 27.17 -10.31
CA LYS A 91 4.00 27.39 -8.95
C LYS A 91 4.18 26.17 -8.05
N GLY A 92 4.75 25.08 -8.58
CA GLY A 92 5.02 23.86 -7.83
C GLY A 92 3.84 22.89 -7.80
N TYR A 93 4.04 21.81 -7.04
CA TYR A 93 3.14 20.67 -6.96
C TYR A 93 2.79 20.35 -5.51
N THR A 94 1.57 19.85 -5.30
CA THR A 94 1.08 19.42 -3.98
C THR A 94 1.08 17.90 -3.91
N TYR A 95 1.61 17.36 -2.82
CA TYR A 95 1.76 15.93 -2.57
C TYR A 95 0.75 15.48 -1.52
N VAL A 96 -0.17 14.59 -1.89
CA VAL A 96 -1.29 14.17 -1.05
C VAL A 96 -1.31 12.65 -0.97
N TYR A 97 -1.23 12.12 0.24
CA TYR A 97 -1.44 10.69 0.50
C TYR A 97 -2.93 10.42 0.68
N SER A 98 -3.37 9.21 0.37
CA SER A 98 -4.75 8.81 0.69
C SER A 98 -4.95 8.75 2.21
N PRO A 99 -5.96 9.42 2.78
CA PRO A 99 -6.31 9.29 4.19
C PRO A 99 -7.17 8.05 4.46
N GLU A 100 -7.68 7.39 3.43
CA GLU A 100 -8.57 6.26 3.57
C GLU A 100 -7.82 5.03 4.09
N LYS A 101 -8.40 4.36 5.09
CA LYS A 101 -7.91 3.06 5.55
C LYS A 101 -8.10 2.04 4.43
N VAL A 102 -7.02 1.34 4.09
CA VAL A 102 -7.03 0.24 3.13
C VAL A 102 -7.25 -1.07 3.89
N LEU A 103 -8.18 -1.90 3.42
CA LEU A 103 -8.35 -3.28 3.87
C LEU A 103 -7.72 -4.21 2.85
N LEU A 104 -6.74 -5.00 3.28
CA LEU A 104 -6.22 -6.13 2.52
C LEU A 104 -6.62 -7.43 3.20
N ARG A 105 -6.94 -8.42 2.39
CA ARG A 105 -7.34 -9.75 2.84
C ARG A 105 -6.43 -10.80 2.25
N TYR A 106 -5.95 -11.70 3.10
CA TYR A 106 -5.11 -12.82 2.72
C TYR A 106 -5.77 -14.12 3.17
N VAL A 107 -5.67 -15.14 2.33
CA VAL A 107 -5.94 -16.52 2.71
C VAL A 107 -4.60 -17.20 2.95
N ALA A 108 -4.42 -17.76 4.14
CA ALA A 108 -3.28 -18.62 4.46
C ALA A 108 -3.70 -20.07 4.22
N ALA A 109 -3.07 -20.74 3.27
CA ALA A 109 -3.35 -22.14 2.95
C ALA A 109 -2.07 -22.85 2.51
N ASN A 110 -1.85 -24.05 3.02
CA ASN A 110 -0.72 -24.89 2.64
C ASN A 110 -1.21 -26.22 2.06
N HIS A 111 -0.28 -27.14 1.77
CA HIS A 111 -0.59 -28.46 1.22
C HIS A 111 -1.49 -29.34 2.12
N LEU A 112 -1.65 -29.01 3.42
CA LEU A 112 -2.53 -29.71 4.36
C LEU A 112 -3.94 -29.12 4.42
N GLY A 113 -4.15 -27.93 3.86
CA GLY A 113 -5.46 -27.26 3.79
C GLY A 113 -5.42 -25.79 4.18
N CYS A 114 -6.61 -25.23 4.41
CA CYS A 114 -6.78 -23.84 4.83
C CYS A 114 -6.35 -23.68 6.30
N ILE A 115 -5.46 -22.72 6.54
CA ILE A 115 -5.00 -22.33 7.88
C ILE A 115 -5.98 -21.30 8.47
N GLY A 116 -6.32 -20.30 7.67
CA GLY A 116 -7.21 -19.22 8.10
C GLY A 116 -7.21 -18.03 7.15
N LEU A 117 -7.91 -16.99 7.58
CA LEU A 117 -8.05 -15.74 6.86
C LEU A 117 -7.42 -14.61 7.67
N ILE A 118 -6.69 -13.72 7.01
CA ILE A 118 -6.02 -12.59 7.62
C ILE A 118 -6.54 -11.30 6.98
N ASP A 119 -7.17 -10.47 7.79
CA ASP A 119 -7.57 -9.12 7.43
C ASP A 119 -6.56 -8.12 7.99
N ILE A 120 -6.05 -7.23 7.15
CA ILE A 120 -5.15 -6.15 7.54
C ILE A 120 -5.77 -4.83 7.11
N ARG A 121 -6.14 -4.00 8.09
CA ARG A 121 -6.57 -2.63 7.88
C ARG A 121 -5.42 -1.71 8.22
N PHE A 122 -5.09 -0.79 7.33
CA PHE A 122 -4.02 0.16 7.61
C PHE A 122 -4.28 1.55 7.04
N SER A 123 -3.72 2.56 7.70
CA SER A 123 -3.64 3.94 7.21
C SER A 123 -2.20 4.40 7.29
N PHE A 124 -1.65 4.80 6.14
CA PHE A 124 -0.30 5.34 6.07
C PHE A 124 -0.19 6.68 6.82
N ILE A 125 -1.17 7.59 6.64
CA ILE A 125 -1.13 8.92 7.26
C ILE A 125 -1.23 8.82 8.78
N ASP A 126 -2.13 7.96 9.27
CA ASP A 126 -2.38 7.82 10.71
C ASP A 126 -1.37 6.90 11.40
N ASN A 127 -0.42 6.34 10.64
CA ASN A 127 0.51 5.32 11.10
C ASN A 127 -0.20 4.19 11.88
N SER A 128 -1.29 3.66 11.34
CA SER A 128 -2.08 2.65 12.03
C SER A 128 -2.18 1.39 11.20
N LYS A 129 -2.06 0.25 11.87
CA LYS A 129 -2.30 -1.06 11.28
C LYS A 129 -3.01 -1.95 12.31
N GLU A 130 -4.10 -2.53 11.87
CA GLU A 130 -4.93 -3.46 12.63
C GLU A 130 -4.98 -4.75 11.82
N MET A 131 -4.50 -5.86 12.38
CA MET A 131 -4.54 -7.17 11.77
C MET A 131 -5.45 -8.07 12.59
N LYS A 132 -6.31 -8.82 11.88
CA LYS A 132 -7.17 -9.84 12.45
C LYS A 132 -6.98 -11.14 11.69
N PHE A 133 -6.52 -12.16 12.40
CA PHE A 133 -6.45 -13.53 11.93
C PHE A 133 -7.64 -14.33 12.45
N MET A 134 -8.34 -15.01 11.54
CA MET A 134 -9.44 -15.92 11.82
C MET A 134 -9.01 -17.33 11.44
N SER A 135 -8.88 -18.22 12.42
CA SER A 135 -8.41 -19.58 12.21
C SER A 135 -9.51 -20.45 11.60
N ALA A 136 -9.16 -21.21 10.56
CA ALA A 136 -10.10 -22.12 9.90
C ALA A 136 -10.40 -23.37 10.74
N SER A 137 -9.61 -23.62 11.78
CA SER A 137 -9.70 -24.84 12.59
C SER A 137 -10.46 -24.66 13.89
N ASN A 138 -10.25 -23.53 14.58
CA ASN A 138 -10.87 -23.23 15.87
C ASN A 138 -10.75 -21.73 16.19
N PRO A 139 -11.85 -21.04 16.57
CA PRO A 139 -11.84 -19.62 16.94
C PRO A 139 -10.94 -19.28 18.13
N ARG A 140 -10.58 -20.24 18.99
CA ARG A 140 -9.64 -19.99 20.10
C ARG A 140 -8.23 -19.61 19.65
N PHE A 141 -7.92 -19.85 18.38
CA PHE A 141 -6.65 -19.51 17.75
C PHE A 141 -6.75 -18.24 16.90
N ASP A 142 -7.90 -17.55 16.95
CA ASP A 142 -8.02 -16.22 16.36
C ASP A 142 -7.05 -15.28 17.08
N PHE A 143 -6.47 -14.37 16.31
CA PHE A 143 -5.42 -13.49 16.80
C PHE A 143 -5.63 -12.08 16.27
N GLU A 144 -5.48 -11.09 17.14
CA GLU A 144 -5.60 -9.68 16.78
C GLU A 144 -4.33 -8.94 17.18
N LEU A 145 -3.86 -8.06 16.29
CA LEU A 145 -2.69 -7.24 16.49
C LEU A 145 -3.02 -5.82 16.04
N SER A 146 -2.80 -4.85 16.92
CA SER A 146 -2.82 -3.43 16.56
C SER A 146 -1.43 -2.86 16.77
N THR A 147 -0.88 -2.23 15.75
CA THR A 147 0.47 -1.67 15.76
C THR A 147 0.51 -0.31 15.06
N ASN A 148 1.44 0.53 15.51
CA ASN A 148 1.84 1.77 14.86
C ASN A 148 3.26 1.64 14.24
N SER A 149 3.70 0.41 13.97
CA SER A 149 4.97 0.13 13.31
C SER A 149 4.89 0.33 11.80
N LEU A 150 5.99 0.82 11.21
CA LEU A 150 6.19 0.99 9.77
C LEU A 150 6.55 -0.31 9.03
N GLU A 151 6.55 -1.43 9.77
CA GLU A 151 6.68 -2.79 9.27
C GLU A 151 5.81 -3.07 8.04
N THR A 152 6.19 -4.07 7.25
CA THR A 152 5.36 -4.52 6.12
C THR A 152 4.12 -5.25 6.62
N ASN A 153 3.18 -5.54 5.73
CA ASN A 153 2.02 -6.37 6.09
C ASN A 153 2.48 -7.80 6.41
N LEU A 154 3.46 -8.32 5.66
CA LEU A 154 4.05 -9.64 5.90
C LEU A 154 4.75 -9.74 7.25
N ASP A 155 5.52 -8.72 7.65
CA ASP A 155 6.20 -8.71 8.97
C ASP A 155 5.18 -8.81 10.13
N CYS A 156 3.96 -8.30 9.95
CA CYS A 156 2.87 -8.44 10.92
C CYS A 156 2.23 -9.83 10.88
N ILE A 157 2.09 -10.42 9.69
CA ILE A 157 1.56 -11.79 9.53
C ILE A 157 2.51 -12.82 10.18
N GLU A 158 3.83 -12.63 10.05
CA GLU A 158 4.84 -13.50 10.66
C GLU A 158 4.75 -13.49 12.21
N GLN A 159 4.05 -12.53 12.83
CA GLN A 159 3.83 -12.48 14.28
C GLN A 159 2.64 -13.33 14.76
N ILE A 160 1.85 -13.91 13.85
CA ILE A 160 0.71 -14.75 14.22
C ILE A 160 1.23 -16.04 14.89
N PRO A 161 0.88 -16.30 16.17
CA PRO A 161 1.33 -17.50 16.84
C PRO A 161 0.62 -18.72 16.25
N MET A 162 1.39 -19.59 15.60
CA MET A 162 0.88 -20.86 15.09
C MET A 162 1.29 -22.00 16.02
N TYR A 163 0.35 -22.89 16.31
CA TYR A 163 0.64 -24.12 17.04
C TYR A 163 0.44 -25.30 16.10
N ASN A 164 1.48 -26.12 15.91
CA ASN A 164 1.32 -27.36 15.17
C ASN A 164 0.54 -28.41 16.01
N LYS A 165 0.20 -29.56 15.42
CA LYS A 165 -0.52 -30.65 16.10
C LYS A 165 0.21 -31.21 17.33
N TRP A 166 1.50 -30.90 17.46
CA TRP A 166 2.36 -31.31 18.58
C TRP A 166 2.59 -30.19 19.60
N GLY A 167 1.94 -29.03 19.43
CA GLY A 167 2.04 -27.88 20.34
C GLY A 167 3.32 -27.06 20.19
N GLU A 168 4.12 -27.32 19.16
CA GLU A 168 5.33 -26.53 18.88
C GLU A 168 4.97 -25.25 18.13
N PRO A 169 5.70 -24.15 18.37
CA PRO A 169 5.53 -22.92 17.63
C PRO A 169 5.88 -23.14 16.15
N GLY A 170 4.93 -22.82 15.28
CA GLY A 170 5.13 -22.71 13.83
C GLY A 170 5.01 -21.27 13.37
N GLU A 171 5.16 -21.06 12.07
CA GLU A 171 5.01 -19.76 11.42
C GLU A 171 4.14 -19.93 10.16
N ILE A 172 3.40 -18.88 9.78
CA ILE A 172 2.74 -18.84 8.48
C ILE A 172 3.80 -18.50 7.42
N SER A 173 4.04 -19.41 6.48
CA SER A 173 4.96 -19.13 5.38
C SER A 173 4.37 -18.06 4.47
N THR A 174 5.18 -17.09 4.07
CA THR A 174 4.78 -16.05 3.11
C THR A 174 4.44 -16.61 1.73
N HIS A 175 4.92 -17.82 1.41
CA HIS A 175 4.58 -18.54 0.18
C HIS A 175 3.19 -19.19 0.21
N ASP A 176 2.62 -19.40 1.41
CA ASP A 176 1.30 -19.99 1.61
C ASP A 176 0.19 -18.92 1.63
N LEU A 177 0.55 -17.66 1.38
CA LEU A 177 -0.37 -16.52 1.39
C LEU A 177 -0.87 -16.20 -0.01
N THR A 178 -2.19 -16.14 -0.15
CA THR A 178 -2.85 -15.62 -1.35
C THR A 178 -3.63 -14.36 -1.00
N ARG A 179 -3.25 -13.21 -1.59
CA ARG A 179 -3.99 -11.95 -1.45
C ARG A 179 -5.29 -12.03 -2.26
N LEU A 180 -6.41 -11.72 -1.62
CA LEU A 180 -7.71 -11.61 -2.31
C LEU A 180 -7.88 -10.20 -2.89
N GLU A 181 -8.64 -10.12 -3.98
CA GLU A 181 -9.05 -8.83 -4.54
C GLU A 181 -10.04 -8.13 -3.60
N ALA A 182 -10.13 -6.80 -3.71
CA ALA A 182 -10.93 -5.95 -2.82
C ALA A 182 -12.45 -6.26 -2.81
N TRP A 183 -12.93 -7.07 -3.76
CA TRP A 183 -14.35 -7.40 -3.93
C TRP A 183 -14.83 -8.61 -3.10
N TYR A 184 -13.94 -9.23 -2.30
CA TYR A 184 -14.19 -10.47 -1.55
C TYR A 184 -14.18 -10.31 -0.01
#